data_AF-A0A3Q9JXM7-F1
#
_entry.id   AF-A0A3Q9JXM7-F1
#
_cell.length_a   1.000
_cell.length_b   1.000
_cell.length_c   1.000
_cell.angle_alpha   90.00
_cell.angle_beta   90.00
_cell.angle_gamma   90.00
#
_symmetry.space_group_name_H-M   'P 1'
#
loop_
_entity.id
_entity.type
_entity.pdbx_description
1 polymer ?
#
loop_
_entity_poly.entity_id
_entity_poly.type
_entity_poly.pdbx_seq_one_letter_code
_entity_poly.pdbx_strand_id
1 'polypeptide(L)'
;VYRMKLLGATVVPVESGSKTLKDALNEAMRDWVTNVENTFYIIGTVAGPHPYPMMVRDFQRVIGDECKVQMPELVGRQPDAVIACVGGGSNAMGIFYPYIDDKSVQLIGVEAAGDGLDTGRHAASLIGGSPGVLHGNRTYLLQDENGQIIETHSVSAGLDYPGVGPEHAWLHESGRAQYVGITDEEALKAFHDCCRIEGIIPALESSHALAYAAKLAPTLPKDKVLLVNLSGR
;
A
#
# COMPACT_ATOMS: atom_id res chain seq x y z
N VAL A 1 -9.76 9.59 15.10
CA VAL A 1 -9.47 10.47 16.26
C VAL A 1 -10.15 10.03 17.56
N TYR A 2 -11.48 9.86 17.60
CA TYR A 2 -12.19 9.54 18.84
C TYR A 2 -11.70 8.24 19.53
N ARG A 3 -11.56 7.13 18.79
CA ARG A 3 -11.04 5.86 19.32
C ARG A 3 -9.64 6.00 19.93
N MET A 4 -8.75 6.78 19.32
CA MET A 4 -7.38 7.01 19.85
C MET A 4 -7.42 7.72 21.20
N LYS A 5 -8.26 8.77 21.33
CA LYS A 5 -8.44 9.49 22.60
C LYS A 5 -9.02 8.60 23.70
N LEU A 6 -9.97 7.72 23.36
CA LEU A 6 -10.53 6.74 24.30
C LEU A 6 -9.48 5.76 24.85
N LEU A 7 -8.47 5.44 24.05
CA LEU A 7 -7.36 4.57 24.44
C LEU A 7 -6.24 5.31 25.20
N GLY A 8 -6.42 6.60 25.51
CA GLY A 8 -5.47 7.41 26.25
C GLY A 8 -4.37 8.06 25.39
N ALA A 9 -4.45 7.98 24.07
CA ALA A 9 -3.47 8.62 23.19
C ALA A 9 -3.75 10.12 23.04
N THR A 10 -2.68 10.91 23.10
CA THR A 10 -2.70 12.33 22.71
C THR A 10 -2.73 12.42 21.19
N VAL A 11 -3.72 13.13 20.64
CA VAL A 11 -3.83 13.35 19.19
C VAL A 11 -3.48 14.80 18.90
N VAL A 12 -2.37 15.00 18.19
CA VAL A 12 -1.87 16.31 17.77
C VAL A 12 -2.23 16.53 16.29
N PRO A 13 -3.12 17.49 15.96
CA PRO A 13 -3.41 17.81 14.57
C PRO A 13 -2.23 18.55 13.94
N VAL A 14 -1.91 18.21 12.69
CA VAL A 14 -0.88 18.91 11.91
C VAL A 14 -1.55 19.93 11.01
N GLU A 15 -1.17 21.20 11.16
CA GLU A 15 -1.73 22.32 10.38
C GLU A 15 -0.80 22.82 9.27
N SER A 16 0.40 22.26 9.17
CA SER A 16 1.37 22.56 8.12
C SER A 16 1.09 21.81 6.81
N GLY A 17 1.55 22.37 5.69
CA GLY A 17 1.51 21.72 4.38
C GLY A 17 0.09 21.44 3.86
N SER A 18 -0.05 20.26 3.24
CA SER A 18 -1.30 19.74 2.68
C SER A 18 -2.27 19.22 3.74
N LYS A 19 -1.83 19.11 5.00
CA LYS A 19 -2.59 18.58 6.14
C LYS A 19 -3.02 17.12 5.94
N THR A 20 -2.15 16.36 5.29
CA THR A 20 -2.34 14.93 4.99
C THR A 20 -1.24 14.08 5.63
N LEU A 21 -1.18 12.79 5.27
CA LEU A 21 -0.27 11.80 5.85
C LEU A 21 1.21 12.20 5.75
N LYS A 22 1.62 12.83 4.64
CA LYS A 22 3.00 13.32 4.44
C LYS A 22 3.40 14.31 5.55
N ASP A 23 2.54 15.25 5.87
CA ASP A 23 2.85 16.30 6.86
C ASP A 23 2.84 15.72 8.28
N ALA A 24 1.94 14.77 8.56
CA ALA A 24 1.95 14.02 9.82
C ALA A 24 3.25 13.22 10.04
N LEU A 25 3.79 12.59 8.98
CA LEU A 25 5.07 11.89 9.03
C LEU A 25 6.23 12.86 9.31
N ASN A 26 6.25 14.03 8.65
CA ASN A 26 7.27 15.05 8.86
C ASN A 26 7.31 15.53 10.32
N GLU A 27 6.15 15.87 10.89
CA GLU A 27 6.08 16.32 12.29
C GLU A 27 6.43 15.18 13.27
N ALA A 28 6.00 13.94 13.01
CA ALA A 28 6.36 12.80 13.84
C ALA A 28 7.87 12.50 13.82
N MET A 29 8.53 12.64 12.68
CA MET A 29 9.99 12.49 12.58
C MET A 29 10.73 13.60 13.32
N ARG A 30 10.25 14.86 13.26
CA ARG A 30 10.83 15.98 14.00
C ARG A 30 10.72 15.79 15.51
N ASP A 31 9.55 15.35 15.98
CA ASP A 31 9.34 15.00 17.38
C ASP A 31 10.32 13.90 17.82
N TRP A 32 10.39 12.81 17.05
CA TRP A 32 11.29 11.69 17.36
C TRP A 32 12.76 12.10 17.45
N VAL A 33 13.25 12.93 16.52
CA VAL A 33 14.63 13.44 16.55
C VAL A 33 14.89 14.26 17.82
N THR A 34 13.89 14.99 18.30
CA THR A 34 13.98 15.81 19.51
C THR A 34 13.92 14.96 20.78
N ASN A 35 13.18 13.86 20.77
CA ASN A 35 12.85 13.05 21.96
C ASN A 35 13.44 11.62 21.90
N VAL A 36 14.53 11.40 21.15
CA VAL A 36 15.07 10.06 20.85
C VAL A 36 15.44 9.23 22.08
N GLU A 37 15.79 9.86 23.21
CA GLU A 37 16.20 9.16 24.43
C GLU A 37 15.06 8.45 25.15
N ASN A 38 13.81 8.92 24.97
CA ASN A 38 12.65 8.41 25.71
C ASN A 38 11.45 8.04 24.82
N THR A 39 11.57 8.24 23.50
CA THR A 39 10.48 8.03 22.54
C THR A 39 10.89 7.03 21.46
N PHE A 40 10.10 5.97 21.32
CA PHE A 40 10.22 5.04 20.19
C PHE A 40 9.24 5.44 19.09
N TYR A 41 9.76 5.69 17.88
CA TYR A 41 8.93 6.05 16.73
C TYR A 41 8.32 4.82 16.07
N ILE A 42 7.00 4.68 16.17
CA ILE A 42 6.25 3.60 15.52
C ILE A 42 5.82 4.07 14.14
N ILE A 43 6.63 3.78 13.13
CA ILE A 43 6.24 4.03 11.73
C ILE A 43 5.19 3.02 11.27
N GLY A 44 4.17 3.50 10.56
CA GLY A 44 3.00 2.70 10.19
C GLY A 44 3.13 1.90 8.89
N THR A 45 4.27 1.93 8.20
CA THR A 45 4.42 1.31 6.88
C THR A 45 5.85 0.86 6.58
N VAL A 46 6.07 0.13 5.49
CA VAL A 46 7.38 -0.40 5.05
C VAL A 46 8.27 0.66 4.36
N ALA A 47 8.14 1.92 4.76
CA ALA A 47 8.97 3.04 4.33
C ALA A 47 9.88 3.49 5.47
N GLY A 48 10.62 4.58 5.28
CA GLY A 48 11.52 5.10 6.30
C GLY A 48 12.92 4.49 6.25
N PRO A 49 13.85 5.00 7.08
CA PRO A 49 15.22 4.50 7.10
C PRO A 49 15.29 3.06 7.62
N HIS A 50 16.35 2.33 7.27
CA HIS A 50 16.66 1.06 7.94
C HIS A 50 16.77 1.30 9.47
N PRO A 51 16.20 0.43 10.32
CA PRO A 51 15.65 -0.90 10.04
C PRO A 51 14.14 -0.97 9.74
N TYR A 52 13.44 0.16 9.64
CA TYR A 52 11.98 0.17 9.61
C TYR A 52 11.33 -0.63 8.46
N PRO A 53 11.73 -0.50 7.19
CA PRO A 53 11.13 -1.29 6.11
C PRO A 53 11.17 -2.80 6.37
N MET A 54 12.34 -3.30 6.77
CA MET A 54 12.57 -4.71 7.09
C MET A 54 11.75 -5.15 8.31
N MET A 55 11.78 -4.36 9.39
CA MET A 55 11.07 -4.67 10.63
C MET A 55 9.55 -4.72 10.41
N VAL A 56 8.98 -3.74 9.72
CA VAL A 56 7.53 -3.70 9.44
C VAL A 56 7.13 -4.86 8.53
N ARG A 57 7.93 -5.16 7.49
CA ARG A 57 7.71 -6.34 6.65
C ARG A 57 7.69 -7.62 7.48
N ASP A 58 8.68 -7.82 8.34
CA ASP A 58 8.80 -9.07 9.11
C ASP A 58 7.62 -9.25 10.07
N PHE A 59 7.09 -8.15 10.63
CA PHE A 59 5.87 -8.18 11.43
C PHE A 59 4.60 -8.42 10.60
N GLN A 60 4.58 -8.00 9.33
CA GLN A 60 3.44 -8.21 8.42
C GLN A 60 3.50 -9.54 7.65
N ARG A 61 4.67 -10.20 7.61
CA ARG A 61 4.91 -11.45 6.87
C ARG A 61 3.93 -12.57 7.20
N VAL A 62 3.41 -12.56 8.43
CA VAL A 62 2.40 -13.51 8.91
C VAL A 62 1.21 -13.62 7.95
N ILE A 63 0.81 -12.53 7.29
CA ILE A 63 -0.28 -12.51 6.31
C ILE A 63 0.01 -13.50 5.17
N GLY A 64 1.18 -13.40 4.55
CA GLY A 64 1.57 -14.29 3.45
C GLY A 64 1.86 -15.72 3.92
N ASP A 65 2.44 -15.87 5.11
CA ASP A 65 2.76 -17.19 5.68
C ASP A 65 1.47 -18.00 5.91
N GLU A 66 0.44 -17.37 6.48
CA GLU A 66 -0.89 -17.97 6.63
C GLU A 66 -1.50 -18.33 5.28
N CYS A 67 -1.42 -17.42 4.31
CA CYS A 67 -1.95 -17.65 2.96
C CYS A 67 -1.28 -18.87 2.29
N LYS A 68 0.04 -19.07 2.45
CA LYS A 68 0.73 -20.22 1.85
C LYS A 68 0.24 -21.56 2.39
N VAL A 69 -0.27 -21.59 3.62
CA VAL A 69 -0.89 -22.78 4.23
C VAL A 69 -2.33 -22.91 3.73
N GLN A 70 -3.11 -21.84 3.81
CA GLN A 70 -4.55 -21.84 3.49
C GLN A 70 -4.83 -22.11 2.01
N MET A 71 -3.98 -21.64 1.09
CA MET A 71 -4.24 -21.75 -0.35
C MET A 71 -4.30 -23.21 -0.83
N PRO A 72 -3.30 -24.08 -0.54
CA PRO A 72 -3.42 -25.51 -0.82
C PRO A 72 -4.59 -26.20 -0.14
N GLU A 73 -4.95 -25.80 1.08
CA GLU A 73 -6.09 -26.39 1.81
C GLU A 73 -7.44 -26.05 1.17
N LEU A 74 -7.60 -24.82 0.67
CA LEU A 74 -8.85 -24.32 0.10
C LEU A 74 -9.01 -24.68 -1.38
N VAL A 75 -7.94 -24.61 -2.17
CA VAL A 75 -8.01 -24.76 -3.63
C VAL A 75 -7.03 -25.78 -4.22
N GLY A 76 -6.29 -26.51 -3.37
CA GLY A 76 -5.39 -27.60 -3.79
C GLY A 76 -4.05 -27.15 -4.37
N ARG A 77 -3.78 -25.84 -4.43
CA ARG A 77 -2.55 -25.24 -4.99
C ARG A 77 -2.32 -23.81 -4.49
N GLN A 78 -1.17 -23.23 -4.83
CA GLN A 78 -0.91 -21.79 -4.64
C GLN A 78 -1.69 -20.95 -5.67
N PRO A 79 -1.96 -19.65 -5.42
CA PRO A 79 -2.69 -18.79 -6.35
C PRO A 79 -1.87 -18.51 -7.61
N ASP A 80 -2.54 -18.18 -8.71
CA ASP A 80 -1.86 -17.71 -9.93
C ASP A 80 -1.38 -16.26 -9.77
N ALA A 81 -2.09 -15.45 -8.99
CA ALA A 81 -1.66 -14.11 -8.62
C ALA A 81 -2.08 -13.71 -7.20
N VAL A 82 -1.22 -12.96 -6.53
CA VAL A 82 -1.49 -12.28 -5.25
C VAL A 82 -1.59 -10.78 -5.52
N ILE A 83 -2.69 -10.17 -5.06
CA ILE A 83 -3.06 -8.78 -5.36
C ILE A 83 -3.22 -8.02 -4.04
N ALA A 84 -2.61 -6.85 -3.92
CA ALA A 84 -2.72 -6.02 -2.71
C ALA A 84 -2.60 -4.52 -3.05
N CYS A 85 -3.27 -3.67 -2.28
CA CYS A 85 -3.17 -2.21 -2.45
C CYS A 85 -1.84 -1.68 -1.89
N VAL A 86 -1.27 -0.68 -2.55
CA VAL A 86 0.05 -0.12 -2.23
C VAL A 86 -0.07 1.39 -2.04
N GLY A 87 -0.05 1.81 -0.77
CA GLY A 87 0.34 3.16 -0.37
C GLY A 87 1.81 3.14 -0.01
N GLY A 88 2.15 3.20 1.28
CA GLY A 88 3.52 2.91 1.72
C GLY A 88 3.94 1.43 1.54
N GLY A 89 2.97 0.50 1.49
CA GLY A 89 3.18 -0.89 1.03
C GLY A 89 3.14 -2.01 2.08
N SER A 90 2.90 -1.73 3.37
CA SER A 90 3.07 -2.74 4.42
C SER A 90 2.20 -3.99 4.28
N ASN A 91 0.91 -3.84 3.98
CA ASN A 91 0.01 -4.96 3.75
C ASN A 91 0.43 -5.79 2.51
N ALA A 92 0.88 -5.12 1.45
CA ALA A 92 1.27 -5.74 0.20
C ALA A 92 2.58 -6.51 0.37
N MET A 93 3.60 -5.92 0.99
CA MET A 93 4.83 -6.63 1.27
C MET A 93 4.61 -7.79 2.25
N GLY A 94 3.74 -7.64 3.24
CA GLY A 94 3.38 -8.72 4.17
C GLY A 94 2.82 -9.95 3.46
N ILE A 95 1.91 -9.77 2.51
CA ILE A 95 1.36 -10.89 1.74
C ILE A 95 2.31 -11.36 0.64
N PHE A 96 3.11 -10.48 0.01
CA PHE A 96 4.01 -10.84 -1.09
C PHE A 96 5.25 -11.59 -0.62
N TYR A 97 5.80 -11.24 0.55
CA TYR A 97 7.14 -11.67 0.95
C TYR A 97 7.34 -13.20 0.89
N PRO A 98 6.42 -14.04 1.41
CA PRO A 98 6.56 -15.50 1.32
C PRO A 98 6.44 -16.08 -0.10
N TYR A 99 5.94 -15.29 -1.06
CA TYR A 99 5.80 -15.64 -2.47
C TYR A 99 6.93 -15.10 -3.35
N ILE A 100 7.86 -14.28 -2.86
CA ILE A 100 8.92 -13.67 -3.69
C ILE A 100 9.74 -14.72 -4.44
N ASP A 101 10.03 -15.86 -3.82
CA ASP A 101 10.80 -16.94 -4.45
C ASP A 101 9.94 -17.87 -5.31
N ASP A 102 8.62 -17.87 -5.12
CA ASP A 102 7.69 -18.65 -5.93
C ASP A 102 7.36 -17.93 -7.24
N LYS A 103 8.19 -18.15 -8.26
CA LYS A 103 8.05 -17.48 -9.57
C LYS A 103 6.81 -17.92 -10.35
N SER A 104 6.10 -18.96 -9.92
CA SER A 104 4.82 -19.36 -10.52
C SER A 104 3.68 -18.41 -10.13
N VAL A 105 3.84 -17.66 -9.04
CA VAL A 105 2.84 -16.74 -8.50
C VAL A 105 3.16 -15.30 -8.90
N GLN A 106 2.23 -14.65 -9.60
CA GLN A 106 2.34 -13.23 -9.93
C GLN A 106 2.11 -12.36 -8.69
N LEU A 107 2.88 -11.30 -8.53
CA LEU A 107 2.70 -10.33 -7.44
C LEU A 107 2.25 -9.01 -8.05
N ILE A 108 1.07 -8.53 -7.66
CA ILE A 108 0.44 -7.36 -8.27
C ILE A 108 0.08 -6.33 -7.20
N GLY A 109 0.86 -5.25 -7.16
CA GLY A 109 0.58 -4.09 -6.31
C GLY A 109 -0.36 -3.12 -7.00
N VAL A 110 -1.36 -2.62 -6.28
CA VAL A 110 -2.34 -1.68 -6.83
C VAL A 110 -2.18 -0.32 -6.16
N GLU A 111 -1.68 0.67 -6.91
CA GLU A 111 -1.56 2.05 -6.44
C GLU A 111 -2.82 2.87 -6.76
N ALA A 112 -3.05 3.94 -6.00
CA ALA A 112 -4.18 4.84 -6.24
C ALA A 112 -3.89 5.77 -7.43
N ALA A 113 -4.69 5.63 -8.48
CA ALA A 113 -4.65 6.49 -9.65
C ALA A 113 -5.48 7.77 -9.49
N GLY A 114 -6.17 7.97 -8.36
CA GLY A 114 -6.97 9.18 -8.07
C GLY A 114 -7.99 9.48 -9.16
N ASP A 115 -7.93 10.69 -9.71
CA ASP A 115 -8.79 11.12 -10.84
C ASP A 115 -8.34 10.53 -12.19
N GLY A 116 -7.18 9.87 -12.22
CA GLY A 116 -6.54 9.27 -13.39
C GLY A 116 -5.05 9.64 -13.46
N LEU A 117 -4.21 8.72 -13.94
CA LEU A 117 -2.75 8.93 -14.02
C LEU A 117 -2.38 10.16 -14.86
N ASP A 118 -3.05 10.37 -16.00
CA ASP A 118 -2.77 11.48 -16.92
C ASP A 118 -3.18 12.86 -16.36
N THR A 119 -3.93 12.90 -15.26
CA THR A 119 -4.39 14.15 -14.65
C THR A 119 -3.35 14.79 -13.72
N GLY A 120 -2.33 14.04 -13.33
CA GLY A 120 -1.39 14.40 -12.27
C GLY A 120 -2.00 14.40 -10.85
N ARG A 121 -3.29 14.06 -10.70
CA ARG A 121 -4.00 13.97 -9.41
C ARG A 121 -4.14 12.49 -9.02
N HIS A 122 -3.03 11.91 -8.57
CA HIS A 122 -2.93 10.51 -8.16
C HIS A 122 -1.90 10.32 -7.03
N ALA A 123 -1.80 9.10 -6.50
CA ALA A 123 -0.76 8.70 -5.53
C ALA A 123 0.06 7.49 -6.03
N ALA A 124 0.04 7.22 -7.33
CA ALA A 124 0.79 6.12 -7.96
C ALA A 124 2.29 6.41 -8.14
N SER A 125 3.06 6.22 -7.06
CA SER A 125 4.49 6.54 -6.99
C SER A 125 5.39 5.67 -7.87
N LEU A 126 5.08 4.38 -8.05
CA LEU A 126 5.87 3.48 -8.91
C LEU A 126 5.54 3.66 -10.38
N ILE A 127 4.28 3.97 -10.69
CA ILE A 127 3.81 4.10 -12.08
C ILE A 127 4.12 5.49 -12.66
N GLY A 128 3.90 6.54 -11.88
CA GLY A 128 4.02 7.94 -12.33
C GLY A 128 5.19 8.70 -11.70
N GLY A 129 5.95 8.08 -10.80
CA GLY A 129 7.07 8.72 -10.10
C GLY A 129 8.44 8.39 -10.67
N SER A 130 9.47 8.80 -9.92
CA SER A 130 10.86 8.56 -10.25
C SER A 130 11.69 8.27 -9.00
N PRO A 131 12.88 7.64 -9.13
CA PRO A 131 13.76 7.41 -8.00
C PRO A 131 14.21 8.72 -7.32
N GLY A 132 14.15 8.76 -5.99
CA GLY A 132 14.62 9.88 -5.18
C GLY A 132 14.78 9.48 -3.71
N VAL A 133 14.92 10.47 -2.83
CA VAL A 133 15.06 10.25 -1.37
C VAL A 133 13.95 11.00 -0.65
N LEU A 134 13.12 10.28 0.10
CA LEU A 134 12.04 10.84 0.90
C LEU A 134 11.98 10.09 2.23
N HIS A 135 11.74 10.82 3.33
CA HIS A 135 11.57 10.26 4.68
C HIS A 135 12.65 9.23 5.08
N GLY A 136 13.91 9.44 4.67
CA GLY A 136 15.03 8.59 5.09
C GLY A 136 15.26 7.31 4.29
N ASN A 137 14.55 7.08 3.18
CA ASN A 137 14.86 5.99 2.24
C ASN A 137 14.99 6.48 0.79
N ARG A 138 15.85 5.80 0.03
CA ARG A 138 15.91 5.93 -1.43
C ARG A 138 14.86 4.99 -2.04
N THR A 139 13.94 5.53 -2.81
CA THR A 139 12.77 4.80 -3.35
C THR A 139 12.17 5.56 -4.55
N TYR A 140 11.07 5.05 -5.10
CA TYR A 140 10.24 5.80 -6.04
C TYR A 140 9.32 6.75 -5.31
N LEU A 141 9.18 7.96 -5.85
CA LEU A 141 8.27 8.98 -5.35
C LEU A 141 7.81 9.94 -6.46
N LEU A 142 6.71 10.63 -6.19
CA LEU A 142 6.16 11.69 -7.03
C LEU A 142 6.90 13.00 -6.75
N GLN A 143 7.69 13.43 -7.72
CA GLN A 143 8.49 14.65 -7.66
C GLN A 143 8.56 15.34 -9.02
N ASP A 144 8.75 16.66 -9.00
CA ASP A 144 8.97 17.46 -10.21
C ASP A 144 10.44 17.39 -10.70
N GLU A 145 10.75 18.09 -11.79
CA GLU A 145 12.09 18.14 -12.38
C GLU A 145 13.15 18.73 -11.43
N ASN A 146 12.74 19.48 -10.41
CA ASN A 146 13.59 20.08 -9.40
C ASN A 146 13.70 19.21 -8.13
N GLY A 147 13.11 18.01 -8.14
CA GLY A 147 13.07 17.10 -6.99
C GLY A 147 12.13 17.55 -5.87
N GLN A 148 11.19 18.47 -6.15
CA GLN A 148 10.18 18.87 -5.17
C GLN A 148 9.04 17.86 -5.16
N ILE A 149 8.58 17.50 -3.96
CA ILE A 149 7.51 16.51 -3.78
C ILE A 149 6.18 17.06 -4.31
N ILE A 150 5.56 16.31 -5.22
CA ILE A 150 4.25 16.63 -5.78
C ILE A 150 3.16 16.25 -4.77
N GLU A 151 2.11 17.06 -4.66
CA GLU A 151 0.94 16.75 -3.85
C GLU A 151 0.14 15.59 -4.48
N THR A 152 -0.24 14.63 -3.65
CA THR A 152 -0.97 13.44 -4.09
C THR A 152 -2.47 13.61 -3.99
N HIS A 153 -3.20 12.72 -4.66
CA HIS A 153 -4.65 12.65 -4.55
C HIS A 153 -5.14 11.20 -4.58
N SER A 154 -6.02 10.87 -3.63
CA SER A 154 -6.87 9.68 -3.65
C SER A 154 -8.06 9.89 -2.71
N VAL A 155 -9.20 9.27 -3.03
CA VAL A 155 -10.33 9.13 -2.10
C VAL A 155 -9.95 8.33 -0.84
N SER A 156 -8.90 7.51 -0.92
CA SER A 156 -8.42 6.65 0.16
C SER A 156 -7.24 7.28 0.88
N ALA A 157 -7.47 7.79 2.09
CA ALA A 157 -6.44 8.46 2.89
C ALA A 157 -5.21 7.56 3.18
N GLY A 158 -5.37 6.24 3.27
CA GLY A 158 -4.27 5.30 3.48
C GLY A 158 -3.39 5.04 2.26
N LEU A 159 -3.85 5.41 1.05
CA LEU A 159 -3.07 5.32 -0.19
C LEU A 159 -2.52 6.68 -0.63
N ASP A 160 -2.99 7.78 -0.04
CA ASP A 160 -2.60 9.16 -0.36
C ASP A 160 -1.20 9.49 0.21
N TYR A 161 -0.16 8.92 -0.41
CA TYR A 161 1.24 9.06 -0.02
C TYR A 161 2.14 9.18 -1.27
N PRO A 162 3.06 10.17 -1.34
CA PRO A 162 3.86 10.43 -2.54
C PRO A 162 4.98 9.44 -2.80
N GLY A 163 5.23 8.45 -1.94
CA GLY A 163 6.33 7.49 -2.12
C GLY A 163 5.90 6.06 -1.84
N VAL A 164 6.87 5.15 -1.83
CA VAL A 164 6.63 3.74 -1.52
C VAL A 164 7.80 3.14 -0.74
N GLY A 165 7.57 2.02 -0.05
CA GLY A 165 8.64 1.26 0.58
C GLY A 165 9.73 0.81 -0.43
N PRO A 166 11.02 0.81 -0.03
CA PRO A 166 12.13 0.57 -0.98
C PRO A 166 12.17 -0.86 -1.51
N GLU A 167 11.62 -1.83 -0.78
CA GLU A 167 11.54 -3.22 -1.25
C GLU A 167 10.50 -3.38 -2.37
N HIS A 168 9.44 -2.55 -2.40
CA HIS A 168 8.53 -2.50 -3.54
C HIS A 168 9.20 -1.93 -4.79
N ALA A 169 10.02 -0.87 -4.64
CA ALA A 169 10.84 -0.33 -5.73
C ALA A 169 11.79 -1.40 -6.29
N TRP A 170 12.46 -2.17 -5.43
CA TRP A 170 13.28 -3.30 -5.86
C TRP A 170 12.48 -4.39 -6.59
N LEU A 171 11.29 -4.75 -6.08
CA LEU A 171 10.42 -5.72 -6.74
C LEU A 171 9.93 -5.23 -8.12
N HIS A 172 9.71 -3.92 -8.27
CA HIS A 172 9.36 -3.29 -9.54
C HIS A 172 10.51 -3.35 -10.54
N GLU A 173 11.69 -2.86 -10.16
CA GLU A 173 12.87 -2.81 -11.03
C GLU A 173 13.37 -4.20 -11.44
N SER A 174 13.28 -5.18 -10.53
CA SER A 174 13.64 -6.57 -10.82
C SER A 174 12.60 -7.31 -11.69
N GLY A 175 11.44 -6.69 -11.94
CA GLY A 175 10.32 -7.31 -12.64
C GLY A 175 9.63 -8.43 -11.86
N ARG A 176 9.94 -8.60 -10.57
CA ARG A 176 9.33 -9.64 -9.75
C ARG A 176 7.87 -9.33 -9.40
N ALA A 177 7.53 -8.05 -9.20
CA ALA A 177 6.16 -7.60 -9.01
C ALA A 177 5.76 -6.57 -10.07
N GLN A 178 4.48 -6.59 -10.42
CA GLN A 178 3.86 -5.63 -11.32
C GLN A 178 3.05 -4.63 -10.49
N TYR A 179 3.01 -3.38 -10.94
CA TYR A 179 2.25 -2.32 -10.28
C TYR A 179 1.29 -1.69 -11.26
N VAL A 180 0.05 -1.49 -10.82
CA VAL A 180 -1.08 -1.02 -11.65
C VAL A 180 -1.86 0.05 -10.91
N GLY A 181 -2.50 0.94 -11.65
CA GLY A 181 -3.32 2.02 -11.09
C GLY A 181 -4.80 1.68 -11.12
N ILE A 182 -5.52 2.06 -10.06
CA ILE A 182 -6.98 2.03 -9.99
C ILE A 182 -7.49 3.42 -9.62
N THR A 183 -8.47 3.93 -10.37
CA THR A 183 -9.05 5.26 -10.10
C THR A 183 -9.99 5.23 -8.90
N ASP A 184 -10.29 6.42 -8.36
CA ASP A 184 -11.24 6.56 -7.26
C ASP A 184 -12.64 6.03 -7.63
N GLU A 185 -13.08 6.23 -8.88
CA GLU A 185 -14.35 5.71 -9.39
C GLU A 185 -14.37 4.17 -9.41
N GLU A 186 -13.29 3.55 -9.90
CA GLU A 186 -13.14 2.10 -9.93
C GLU A 186 -13.13 1.50 -8.51
N ALA A 187 -12.42 2.14 -7.57
CA ALA A 187 -12.36 1.71 -6.17
C ALA A 187 -13.73 1.84 -5.47
N LEU A 188 -14.44 2.97 -5.65
CA LEU A 188 -15.78 3.17 -5.09
C LEU A 188 -16.79 2.16 -5.63
N LYS A 189 -16.69 1.84 -6.93
CA LYS A 189 -17.53 0.79 -7.52
C LYS A 189 -17.25 -0.56 -6.85
N ALA A 190 -15.99 -0.96 -6.70
CA ALA A 190 -15.62 -2.23 -6.07
C ALA A 190 -16.02 -2.30 -4.59
N PHE A 191 -15.92 -1.18 -3.85
CA PHE A 191 -16.44 -1.06 -2.49
C PHE A 191 -17.94 -1.43 -2.44
N HIS A 192 -18.73 -0.81 -3.32
CA HIS A 192 -20.18 -1.05 -3.37
C HIS A 192 -20.53 -2.46 -3.83
N ASP A 193 -19.81 -2.99 -4.80
CA ASP A 193 -20.01 -4.36 -5.31
C ASP A 193 -19.71 -5.38 -4.21
N CYS A 194 -18.60 -5.25 -3.48
CA CYS A 194 -18.25 -6.13 -2.35
C CYS A 194 -19.32 -6.09 -1.25
N CYS A 195 -19.83 -4.91 -0.91
CA CYS A 195 -20.91 -4.76 0.06
C CYS A 195 -22.20 -5.49 -0.38
N ARG A 196 -22.57 -5.37 -1.66
CA ARG A 196 -23.85 -5.87 -2.17
C ARG A 196 -23.82 -7.34 -2.54
N ILE A 197 -22.69 -7.83 -3.03
CA ILE A 197 -22.53 -9.21 -3.53
C ILE A 197 -22.09 -10.12 -2.40
N GLU A 198 -21.07 -9.72 -1.63
CA GLU A 198 -20.42 -10.57 -0.63
C GLU A 198 -20.84 -10.22 0.82
N GLY A 199 -21.55 -9.11 1.03
CA GLY A 199 -21.96 -8.67 2.36
C GLY A 199 -20.80 -8.20 3.24
N ILE A 200 -19.65 -7.89 2.64
CA ILE A 200 -18.44 -7.42 3.32
C ILE A 200 -18.29 -5.92 3.03
N ILE A 201 -18.02 -5.12 4.05
CA ILE A 201 -17.72 -3.70 3.91
C ILE A 201 -16.18 -3.56 3.91
N PRO A 202 -15.53 -3.40 2.75
CA PRO A 202 -14.07 -3.28 2.69
C PRO A 202 -13.62 -1.85 3.02
N ALA A 203 -12.37 -1.69 3.47
CA ALA A 203 -11.74 -0.38 3.45
C ALA A 203 -11.59 0.14 2.00
N LEU A 204 -11.56 1.46 1.80
CA LEU A 204 -11.36 2.04 0.47
C LEU A 204 -9.98 1.67 -0.09
N GLU A 205 -8.99 1.50 0.77
CA GLU A 205 -7.66 1.00 0.42
C GLU A 205 -7.77 -0.38 -0.24
N SER A 206 -8.41 -1.34 0.45
CA SER A 206 -8.60 -2.71 -0.04
C SER A 206 -9.48 -2.78 -1.28
N SER A 207 -10.40 -1.82 -1.42
CA SER A 207 -11.29 -1.72 -2.59
C SER A 207 -10.52 -1.47 -3.88
N HIS A 208 -9.34 -0.84 -3.82
CA HIS A 208 -8.48 -0.72 -5.00
C HIS A 208 -7.97 -2.09 -5.48
N ALA A 209 -7.53 -2.95 -4.56
CA ALA A 209 -7.09 -4.30 -4.89
C ALA A 209 -8.24 -5.15 -5.45
N LEU A 210 -9.44 -5.03 -4.88
CA LEU A 210 -10.65 -5.69 -5.37
C LEU A 210 -11.06 -5.20 -6.76
N ALA A 211 -11.01 -3.89 -7.01
CA ALA A 211 -11.32 -3.31 -8.32
C ALA A 211 -10.41 -3.86 -9.41
N TYR A 212 -9.10 -3.94 -9.13
CA TYR A 212 -8.17 -4.52 -10.09
C TYR A 212 -8.42 -6.02 -10.30
N ALA A 213 -8.68 -6.78 -9.23
CA ALA A 213 -9.02 -8.19 -9.35
C ALA A 213 -10.27 -8.41 -10.21
N ALA A 214 -11.32 -7.59 -10.05
CA ALA A 214 -12.54 -7.63 -10.85
C ALA A 214 -12.31 -7.25 -12.32
N LYS A 215 -11.29 -6.42 -12.61
CA LYS A 215 -10.86 -6.06 -13.96
C LYS A 215 -10.03 -7.16 -14.61
N LEU A 216 -9.16 -7.80 -13.84
CA LEU A 216 -8.25 -8.85 -14.31
C LEU A 216 -8.98 -10.19 -14.53
N ALA A 217 -9.84 -10.61 -13.60
CA ALA A 217 -10.45 -11.95 -13.63
C ALA A 217 -11.17 -12.30 -14.95
N PRO A 218 -11.95 -11.41 -15.60
CA PRO A 218 -12.61 -11.71 -16.87
C PRO A 218 -11.64 -11.95 -18.05
N THR A 219 -10.38 -11.51 -17.93
CA THR A 219 -9.35 -11.68 -18.96
C THR A 219 -8.61 -13.02 -18.84
N LEU A 220 -8.83 -13.74 -17.74
CA LEU A 220 -8.12 -14.98 -17.43
C LEU A 220 -8.98 -16.21 -17.74
N PRO A 221 -8.35 -17.37 -17.99
CA PRO A 221 -9.04 -18.65 -17.99
C PRO A 221 -9.79 -18.89 -16.66
N LYS A 222 -10.95 -19.57 -16.73
CA LYS A 222 -11.84 -19.79 -15.58
C LYS A 222 -11.22 -20.60 -14.43
N ASP A 223 -10.16 -21.34 -14.71
CA ASP A 223 -9.45 -22.15 -13.74
C ASP A 223 -8.37 -21.36 -12.99
N LYS A 224 -8.14 -20.08 -13.30
CA LYS A 224 -7.18 -19.22 -12.60
C LYS A 224 -7.70 -18.77 -11.23
N VAL A 225 -6.79 -18.73 -10.26
CA VAL A 225 -7.08 -18.37 -8.87
C VAL A 225 -6.35 -17.08 -8.51
N LEU A 226 -7.10 -16.10 -8.03
CA LEU A 226 -6.58 -14.81 -7.55
C LEU A 226 -6.74 -14.75 -6.02
N LEU A 227 -5.66 -14.41 -5.33
CA LEU A 227 -5.68 -14.11 -3.90
C LEU A 227 -5.59 -12.59 -3.71
N VAL A 228 -6.61 -11.98 -3.11
CA VAL A 228 -6.65 -10.53 -2.86
C VAL A 228 -6.49 -10.27 -1.36
N ASN A 229 -5.55 -9.40 -0.99
CA ASN A 229 -5.39 -8.98 0.40
C ASN A 229 -6.46 -7.95 0.78
N LEU A 230 -7.43 -8.36 1.59
CA LEU A 230 -8.46 -7.48 2.14
C LEU A 230 -7.92 -6.76 3.40
N SER A 231 -7.09 -5.75 3.17
CA SER A 231 -6.27 -5.08 4.19
C SER A 231 -7.02 -4.40 5.35
N GLY A 232 -8.33 -4.11 5.23
CA GLY A 232 -9.10 -3.46 6.28
C GLY A 232 -10.62 -3.48 6.08
N ARG A 233 -11.33 -2.98 7.09
CA ARG A 233 -12.79 -2.83 7.18
C ARG A 233 -13.19 -1.46 7.73
#